data_AF-A0A0G1FZ17-F1
#
_entry.id   AF-A0A0G1FZ17-F1
#
_cell.length_a   1.000
_cell.length_b   1.000
_cell.length_c   1.000
_cell.angle_alpha   90.00
_cell.angle_beta   90.00
_cell.angle_gamma   90.00
#
_symmetry.space_group_name_H-M   'P 1'
#
loop_
_entity.id
_entity.type
_entity.pdbx_description
1 polymer ?
#
loop_
_entity_poly.entity_id
_entity_poly.type
_entity_poly.pdbx_seq_one_letter_code
_entity_poly.pdbx_strand_id
1 'polypeptide(L)' 'LPVIFITGFADEKTEQEASTLKPAGYLYKPFDNVNLLSLVKETLTDERFKC' A
#
# COMPACT_ATOMS: atom_id res chain seq x y z
N LEU A 1 3.19 -2.30 -12.88
CA LEU A 1 1.83 -2.24 -12.31
C LEU A 1 1.97 -1.84 -10.84
N PRO A 2 1.35 -0.75 -10.38
CA PRO A 2 1.37 -0.39 -8.97
C PRO A 2 0.58 -1.40 -8.14
N VAL A 3 1.13 -1.83 -7.00
CA VAL A 3 0.51 -2.79 -6.08
C VAL A 3 0.45 -2.16 -4.70
N ILE A 4 -0.71 -2.22 -4.07
CA ILE A 4 -0.93 -1.78 -2.68
C ILE A 4 -1.15 -3.04 -1.83
N PHE A 5 -0.43 -3.16 -0.72
CA PHE A 5 -0.62 -4.26 0.23
C PHE A 5 -1.57 -3.88 1.35
N ILE A 6 -2.50 -4.79 1.66
CA ILE A 6 -3.47 -4.63 2.72
C ILE A 6 -3.27 -5.74 3.75
N THR A 7 -2.91 -5.39 4.98
CA THR A 7 -2.62 -6.35 6.05
C THR A 7 -3.56 -6.14 7.24
N GLY A 8 -3.90 -7.19 7.99
CA GLY A 8 -4.73 -7.07 9.19
C GLY A 8 -4.23 -7.84 10.41
N PHE A 9 -3.17 -8.60 10.23
CA PHE A 9 -2.39 -9.16 11.32
C PHE A 9 -0.99 -9.34 10.76
N ALA A 10 -0.16 -8.35 11.01
CA ALA A 10 1.16 -8.32 10.44
C ALA A 10 2.15 -8.82 11.49
N ASP A 11 2.71 -10.01 11.23
CA ASP A 11 3.96 -10.38 11.86
C ASP A 11 5.05 -9.43 11.32
N GLU A 12 5.87 -8.90 12.22
CA GLU A 12 6.87 -7.87 11.94
C GLU A 12 7.85 -8.30 10.83
N LYS A 13 8.13 -9.62 10.74
CA LYS A 13 8.97 -10.20 9.69
C LYS A 13 8.30 -10.09 8.31
N THR A 14 7.02 -10.40 8.21
CA THR A 14 6.26 -10.30 6.96
C THR A 14 6.15 -8.84 6.48
N GLU A 15 6.01 -7.87 7.38
CA GLU A 15 6.03 -6.45 7.01
C GLU A 15 7.39 -6.01 6.46
N GLN A 16 8.47 -6.44 7.11
CA GLN A 16 9.83 -6.14 6.67
C GLN A 16 10.10 -6.73 5.29
N GLU A 17 9.78 -8.00 5.07
CA GLU A 17 9.94 -8.67 3.78
C GLU A 17 9.11 -7.98 2.70
N ALA A 18 7.84 -7.70 2.97
CA ALA A 18 6.99 -7.00 2.03
C ALA A 18 7.60 -5.63 1.68
N SER A 19 8.11 -4.88 2.66
CA SER A 19 8.63 -3.52 2.46
C SER A 19 9.81 -3.48 1.49
N THR A 20 10.57 -4.57 1.39
CA THR A 20 11.66 -4.70 0.40
C THR A 20 11.15 -4.74 -1.04
N LEU A 21 9.89 -5.13 -1.27
CA LEU A 21 9.28 -5.24 -2.59
C LEU A 21 8.86 -3.89 -3.17
N LYS A 22 9.05 -2.79 -2.42
CA LYS A 22 8.74 -1.41 -2.83
C LYS A 22 7.33 -1.29 -3.45
N PRO A 23 6.27 -1.71 -2.75
CA PRO A 23 4.91 -1.52 -3.27
C PRO A 23 4.59 -0.03 -3.39
N ALA A 24 3.52 0.26 -4.12
CA ALA A 24 3.00 1.61 -4.24
C ALA A 24 2.44 2.13 -2.89
N GLY A 25 2.01 1.23 -2.00
CA GLY A 25 1.55 1.61 -0.67
C GLY A 25 1.23 0.42 0.24
N TYR A 26 0.99 0.75 1.52
CA TYR A 26 0.58 -0.16 2.58
C TYR A 26 -0.67 0.35 3.28
N LEU A 27 -1.59 -0.55 3.62
CA LEU A 27 -2.79 -0.23 4.37
C LEU A 27 -3.04 -1.29 5.47
N TYR A 28 -3.06 -0.84 6.72
CA TYR A 28 -3.28 -1.70 7.89
C TYR A 28 -4.75 -1.74 8.28
N LYS A 29 -5.29 -2.93 8.60
CA LYS A 29 -6.67 -3.09 9.09
C LYS A 29 -6.72 -2.89 10.61
N PRO A 30 -7.80 -2.30 11.14
CA PRO A 30 -8.94 -1.77 10.38
C PRO A 30 -8.60 -0.41 9.73
N PHE A 31 -9.19 -0.16 8.56
CA PHE A 31 -9.14 1.11 7.86
C PHE A 31 -10.54 1.48 7.39
N ASP A 32 -10.76 2.76 7.13
CA ASP A 32 -12.00 3.25 6.53
C ASP A 32 -11.86 3.47 5.01
N ASN A 33 -12.99 3.74 4.37
CA ASN A 33 -13.04 3.96 2.92
C ASN A 33 -12.27 5.22 2.50
N VAL A 34 -12.15 6.21 3.38
CA VAL A 34 -11.44 7.46 3.07
C VAL A 34 -9.95 7.18 2.93
N ASN A 35 -9.38 6.40 3.85
CA ASN A 35 -7.98 5.99 3.84
C ASN A 35 -7.66 5.18 2.58
N LEU A 36 -8.52 4.23 2.22
CA LEU A 36 -8.34 3.44 0.99
C LEU A 36 -8.40 4.32 -0.27
N LEU A 37 -9.40 5.20 -0.36
CA LEU A 37 -9.56 6.08 -1.52
C LEU A 37 -8.41 7.09 -1.66
N SER A 38 -7.87 7.62 -0.55
CA SER A 38 -6.71 8.51 -0.59
C SER A 38 -5.50 7.79 -1.15
N LEU A 39 -5.19 6.60 -0.61
CA LEU A 39 -4.02 5.83 -1.02
C LEU A 39 -4.07 5.42 -2.49
N VAL A 40 -5.25 5.04 -2.99
CA VAL A 40 -5.43 4.73 -4.41
C VAL A 40 -5.25 5.97 -5.28
N LYS A 41 -5.81 7.12 -4.89
CA LYS A 41 -5.65 8.38 -5.63
C LYS A 41 -4.18 8.79 -5.69
N GLU A 42 -3.48 8.77 -4.56
CA GLU A 42 -2.06 9.07 -4.46
C GLU A 42 -1.24 8.17 -5.40
N THR A 43 -1.52 6.86 -5.37
CA THR A 43 -0.86 5.87 -6.23
C THR A 43 -1.08 6.13 -7.73
N LEU A 44 -2.26 6.60 -8.12
CA LEU A 44 -2.57 6.92 -9.52
C LEU A 44 -1.95 8.25 -9.98
N THR A 45 -1.75 9.19 -9.06
CA THR A 45 -1.11 10.48 -9.37
C THR A 45 0.42 10.43 -9.34
N ASP A 46 0.99 9.38 -8.74
CA ASP A 46 2.42 9.21 -8.57
C ASP A 46 3.16 9.09 -9.91
N GLU A 47 4.11 10.00 -10.14
CA GLU A 47 4.95 10.04 -11.34
C GLU A 47 5.78 8.76 -11.53
N ARG A 48 6.07 8.01 -10.46
CA ARG A 48 6.81 6.73 -10.51
C ARG A 48 6.07 5.65 -11.29
N PHE A 49 4.75 5.76 -11.41
CA PHE A 49 3.88 4.74 -12.04
C PHE A 49 3.13 5.26 -13.27
N LYS A 50 3.43 6.48 -13.73
CA LYS A 50 2.92 6.96 -15.01
C LYS A 50 3.63 6.25 -16.17
N CYS A 51 2.84 5.91 -17.19
CA CYS A 51 3.33 5.33 -18.43
C CYS A 51 3.94 6.39 -19.34
#